data_AF-T0YJA1-F1
#
_entry.id   AF-T0YJA1-F1
#
_cell.length_a   1.000
_cell.length_b   1.000
_cell.length_c   1.000
_cell.angle_alpha   90.00
_cell.angle_beta   90.00
_cell.angle_gamma   90.00
#
_symmetry.space_group_name_H-M   'P 1'
#
loop_
_entity.id
_entity.type
_entity.pdbx_description
1 polymer ?
#
loop_
_entity_poly.entity_id
_entity_poly.type
_entity_poly.pdbx_seq_one_letter_code
_entity_poly.pdbx_strand_id
1 'polypeptide(L)'
;ALNRDWQISTIQVDFFMPPNFGLYYINADGKKEPVIMIHRAVYGSLERMMAIVIEGSTGKLPTWLSPHQVFVLPVNDSSLDYASQINRELVSMDVRSEVDASKESVSKKIRMLHDLRPSYILVVGSKEMEDRSVTVRGKDNKQEVMPFVAFREKIGREISERTV
;
A
#
# COMPACT_ATOMS: atom_id res chain seq x y z
N ALA A 1 -7.29 10.61 16.84
CA ALA A 1 -7.49 11.73 15.89
C ALA A 1 -8.56 12.67 16.46
N LEU A 2 -8.42 13.98 16.27
CA LEU A 2 -9.05 15.06 17.07
C LEU A 2 -10.58 15.26 16.90
N ASN A 3 -11.35 14.22 16.51
CA ASN A 3 -12.81 14.28 16.29
C ASN A 3 -13.25 15.50 15.44
N ARG A 4 -12.47 15.82 14.40
CA ARG A 4 -12.73 16.92 13.47
C ARG A 4 -13.41 16.39 12.22
N ASP A 5 -14.38 17.14 11.71
CA ASP A 5 -15.03 16.82 10.45
C ASP A 5 -14.18 17.25 9.25
N TRP A 6 -14.14 16.39 8.24
CA TRP A 6 -13.43 16.63 6.99
C TRP A 6 -14.38 16.54 5.81
N GLN A 7 -14.44 17.60 4.99
CA GLN A 7 -15.05 17.51 3.68
C GLN A 7 -14.12 16.78 2.71
N ILE A 8 -14.58 15.61 2.23
CA ILE A 8 -13.86 14.77 1.27
C ILE A 8 -14.50 14.92 -0.11
N SER A 9 -15.70 14.35 -0.28
CA SER A 9 -16.35 14.31 -1.58
C SER A 9 -17.27 15.51 -1.80
N THR A 10 -17.35 16.00 -3.03
CA THR A 10 -18.28 17.05 -3.44
C THR A 10 -18.94 16.72 -4.77
N ILE A 11 -20.20 17.13 -4.90
CA ILE A 11 -20.95 17.16 -6.16
C ILE A 11 -21.67 18.51 -6.17
N GLN A 12 -21.35 19.36 -7.15
CA GLN A 12 -21.91 20.70 -7.28
C GLN A 12 -22.53 20.85 -8.66
N VAL A 13 -23.75 21.35 -8.71
CA VAL A 13 -24.47 21.62 -9.97
C VAL A 13 -24.33 23.10 -10.29
N ASP A 14 -23.83 23.39 -11.49
CA ASP A 14 -23.46 24.73 -11.93
C ASP A 14 -24.19 25.10 -13.24
N PHE A 15 -24.96 26.18 -13.14
CA PHE A 15 -25.72 26.77 -14.24
C PHE A 15 -25.08 28.07 -14.77
N PHE A 16 -24.05 28.59 -14.10
CA PHE A 16 -23.50 29.93 -14.35
C PHE A 16 -22.27 29.91 -15.24
N MET A 17 -21.29 29.01 -14.99
CA MET A 17 -20.09 28.95 -15.83
C MET A 17 -20.39 28.56 -17.29
N PRO A 18 -21.25 27.58 -17.59
CA PRO A 18 -21.38 27.11 -18.97
C PRO A 18 -21.83 28.18 -19.97
N PRO A 19 -22.85 29.03 -19.69
CA PRO A 19 -23.19 30.15 -20.57
C PRO A 19 -22.05 31.17 -20.74
N ASN A 20 -21.30 31.47 -19.67
CA ASN A 20 -20.19 32.42 -19.71
C ASN A 20 -19.00 31.93 -20.56
N PHE A 21 -18.82 30.62 -20.67
CA PHE A 21 -17.85 29.99 -21.58
C PHE A 21 -18.42 29.71 -22.98
N GLY A 22 -19.68 30.04 -23.24
CA GLY A 22 -20.33 29.77 -24.52
C GLY A 22 -20.53 28.27 -24.80
N LEU A 23 -20.69 27.46 -23.76
CA LEU A 23 -20.88 26.01 -23.88
C LEU A 23 -22.35 25.67 -24.18
N TYR A 24 -22.57 24.89 -25.23
CA TYR A 24 -23.87 24.39 -25.64
C TYR A 24 -23.72 23.00 -26.29
N TYR A 25 -24.81 22.24 -26.32
CA TYR A 25 -24.94 21.05 -27.15
C TYR A 25 -26.00 21.28 -28.24
N ILE A 26 -26.03 20.42 -29.25
CA ILE A 26 -27.08 20.41 -30.28
C ILE A 26 -28.08 19.32 -29.92
N ASN A 27 -29.33 19.70 -29.72
CA ASN A 27 -30.40 18.77 -29.40
C ASN A 27 -30.90 18.02 -30.66
N ALA A 28 -31.85 17.09 -30.48
CA ALA A 28 -32.40 16.29 -31.58
C ALA A 28 -33.08 17.13 -32.69
N ASP A 29 -33.53 18.34 -32.37
CA ASP A 29 -34.15 19.28 -33.31
C ASP A 29 -33.13 20.20 -34.01
N GLY A 30 -31.82 20.00 -33.79
CA GLY A 30 -30.77 20.83 -34.36
C GLY A 30 -30.56 22.19 -33.67
N LYS A 31 -31.19 22.41 -32.50
CA LYS A 31 -31.10 23.67 -31.76
C LYS A 31 -29.96 23.64 -30.74
N LYS A 32 -29.33 24.80 -30.52
CA LYS A 32 -28.35 24.99 -29.45
C LYS A 32 -29.07 25.06 -28.10
N GLU A 33 -28.70 24.18 -27.19
CA GLU A 33 -29.18 24.21 -25.81
C GLU A 33 -28.02 24.37 -24.82
N PRO A 34 -28.22 25.13 -23.73
CA PRO A 34 -27.19 25.31 -22.71
C PRO A 34 -26.91 23.99 -22.00
N VAL A 35 -25.64 23.75 -21.66
CA VAL A 35 -25.27 22.60 -20.83
C VAL A 35 -25.33 22.96 -19.35
N ILE A 36 -25.68 21.98 -18.52
CA ILE A 36 -25.52 22.06 -17.06
C ILE A 36 -24.20 21.36 -16.71
N MET A 37 -23.37 22.02 -15.91
CA MET A 37 -22.08 21.46 -15.50
C MET A 37 -22.19 20.85 -14.10
N ILE A 38 -21.64 19.64 -13.94
CA ILE A 38 -21.51 19.00 -12.62
C ILE A 38 -20.03 18.95 -12.27
N HIS A 39 -19.64 19.71 -11.24
CA HIS A 39 -18.30 19.64 -10.67
C HIS A 39 -18.28 18.53 -9.63
N ARG A 40 -17.35 17.58 -9.75
CA ARG A 40 -17.21 16.48 -8.79
C ARG A 40 -15.76 16.28 -8.35
N ALA A 41 -15.58 16.10 -7.05
CA ALA A 41 -14.35 15.59 -6.48
C ALA A 41 -14.70 14.41 -5.56
N VAL A 42 -14.25 13.20 -5.89
CA VAL A 42 -14.59 12.00 -5.10
C VAL A 42 -13.70 11.87 -3.87
N TYR A 43 -12.39 12.07 -4.05
CA TYR A 43 -11.41 11.99 -2.95
C TYR A 43 -11.05 13.36 -2.35
N GLY A 44 -11.62 14.45 -2.88
CA GLY A 44 -11.14 15.79 -2.57
C GLY A 44 -9.72 15.99 -3.12
N SER A 45 -8.82 16.55 -2.30
CA SER A 45 -7.40 16.61 -2.63
C SER A 45 -6.67 15.35 -2.15
N LEU A 46 -5.63 14.94 -2.88
CA LEU A 46 -4.84 13.76 -2.53
C LEU A 46 -4.15 13.91 -1.18
N GLU A 47 -3.68 15.12 -0.85
CA GLU A 47 -3.03 15.44 0.42
C GLU A 47 -3.98 15.22 1.59
N ARG A 48 -5.24 15.68 1.47
CA ARG A 48 -6.26 15.49 2.51
C ARG A 48 -6.64 14.02 2.65
N MET A 49 -6.82 13.32 1.52
CA MET A 49 -7.09 11.90 1.52
C MET A 49 -5.98 11.11 2.23
N MET A 50 -4.71 11.40 1.91
CA MET A 50 -3.55 10.77 2.56
C MET A 50 -3.52 11.06 4.07
N ALA A 51 -3.75 12.31 4.48
CA ALA A 51 -3.81 12.66 5.90
C ALA A 51 -4.88 11.85 6.65
N ILE A 52 -6.09 11.75 6.09
CA ILE A 52 -7.20 10.98 6.67
C ILE A 52 -6.86 9.49 6.76
N VAL A 53 -6.26 8.91 5.72
CA VAL A 53 -5.87 7.50 5.70
C VAL A 53 -4.76 7.21 6.72
N ILE A 54 -3.75 8.08 6.81
CA ILE A 54 -2.64 7.95 7.77
C ILE A 54 -3.17 8.09 9.21
N GLU A 55 -4.00 9.09 9.49
CA GLU A 55 -4.60 9.27 10.82
C GLU A 55 -5.52 8.11 11.19
N GLY A 56 -6.40 7.67 10.28
CA GLY A 56 -7.36 6.60 10.50
C GLY A 56 -6.71 5.22 10.70
N SER A 57 -5.60 4.96 10.01
CA SER A 57 -4.80 3.73 10.18
C SER A 57 -3.78 3.83 11.32
N THR A 58 -3.67 5.00 11.97
CA THR A 58 -2.58 5.34 12.90
C THR A 58 -1.18 5.14 12.30
N GLY A 59 -1.04 5.20 10.97
CA GLY A 59 0.19 4.90 10.22
C GLY A 59 0.40 3.43 9.86
N LYS A 60 -0.49 2.51 10.24
CA LYS A 60 -0.46 1.10 9.79
C LYS A 60 -1.23 0.95 8.48
N LEU A 61 -0.66 1.44 7.39
CA LEU A 61 -1.31 1.45 6.08
C LEU A 61 -1.66 0.03 5.58
N PRO A 62 -2.74 -0.16 4.82
CA PRO A 62 -3.00 -1.37 4.03
C PRO A 62 -1.79 -1.72 3.16
N THR A 63 -1.57 -3.01 2.88
CA THR A 63 -0.31 -3.45 2.26
C THR A 63 -0.13 -2.84 0.87
N TRP A 64 -1.20 -2.71 0.10
CA TRP A 64 -1.16 -2.06 -1.21
C TRP A 64 -0.79 -0.56 -1.17
N LEU A 65 -1.06 0.14 -0.05
CA LEU A 65 -0.68 1.54 0.18
C LEU A 65 0.65 1.73 0.91
N SER A 66 1.15 0.69 1.59
CA SER A 66 2.34 0.80 2.42
C SER A 66 3.58 1.11 1.56
N PRO A 67 4.40 2.12 1.91
CA PRO A 67 5.65 2.40 1.21
C PRO A 67 6.67 1.27 1.41
N HIS A 68 6.64 0.62 2.58
CA HIS A 68 7.48 -0.53 2.91
C HIS A 68 6.61 -1.78 3.08
N GLN A 69 6.44 -2.56 2.02
CA GLN A 69 5.56 -3.73 2.08
C GLN A 69 6.26 -4.89 2.79
N VAL A 70 7.50 -5.19 2.43
CA VAL A 70 8.25 -6.33 2.98
C VAL A 70 9.68 -5.93 3.31
N PHE A 71 10.16 -6.32 4.50
CA PHE A 71 11.59 -6.42 4.77
C PHE A 71 11.99 -7.87 4.94
N VAL A 72 13.09 -8.27 4.30
CA VAL A 72 13.68 -9.61 4.44
C VAL A 72 14.93 -9.52 5.31
N LEU A 73 14.93 -10.26 6.42
CA LEU A 73 15.96 -10.25 7.46
C LEU A 73 16.70 -11.60 7.45
N PRO A 74 17.91 -11.67 6.85
CA PRO A 74 18.79 -12.81 7.05
C PRO A 74 19.28 -12.85 8.50
N VAL A 75 19.29 -14.06 9.08
CA VAL A 75 19.79 -14.33 10.43
C VAL A 75 21.32 -14.32 10.47
N ASN A 76 21.98 -14.73 9.39
CA ASN A 76 23.43 -14.86 9.27
C ASN A 76 23.90 -14.69 7.82
N ASP A 77 25.21 -14.56 7.60
CA ASP A 77 25.78 -14.35 6.26
C ASP A 77 25.42 -15.51 5.29
N SER A 78 25.28 -16.75 5.79
CA SER A 78 24.87 -17.90 4.97
C SER A 78 23.42 -17.85 4.47
N SER A 79 22.54 -17.07 5.10
CA SER A 79 21.14 -16.90 4.68
C SER A 79 20.92 -15.68 3.79
N LEU A 80 21.97 -14.89 3.52
CA LEU A 80 21.90 -13.67 2.72
C LEU A 80 21.53 -13.94 1.26
N ASP A 81 22.06 -15.01 0.67
CA ASP A 81 21.77 -15.38 -0.71
C ASP A 81 20.30 -15.78 -0.88
N TYR A 82 19.77 -16.53 0.08
CA TYR A 82 18.36 -16.92 0.11
C TYR A 82 17.44 -15.71 0.35
N ALA A 83 17.80 -14.81 1.27
CA ALA A 83 17.09 -13.54 1.48
C ALA A 83 17.05 -12.69 0.18
N SER A 84 18.17 -12.62 -0.52
CA SER A 84 18.30 -11.90 -1.78
C SER A 84 17.48 -12.54 -2.90
N GLN A 85 17.39 -13.88 -2.94
CA GLN A 85 16.52 -14.60 -3.87
C GLN A 85 15.05 -14.26 -3.62
N ILE A 86 14.59 -14.38 -2.37
CA ILE A 86 13.21 -14.01 -1.98
C ILE A 86 12.90 -12.58 -2.40
N ASN A 87 13.81 -11.65 -2.13
CA ASN A 87 13.63 -10.26 -2.49
C ASN A 87 13.48 -10.06 -4.01
N ARG A 88 14.31 -10.72 -4.82
CA ARG A 88 14.19 -10.67 -6.29
C ARG A 88 12.85 -11.20 -6.78
N GLU A 89 12.38 -12.31 -6.21
CA GLU A 89 11.08 -12.89 -6.58
C GLU A 89 9.92 -11.96 -6.21
N LEU A 90 9.94 -11.35 -5.02
CA LEU A 90 8.94 -10.37 -4.61
C LEU A 90 8.96 -9.11 -5.50
N VAL A 91 10.13 -8.53 -5.74
CA VAL A 91 10.27 -7.35 -6.60
C VAL A 91 9.83 -7.64 -8.04
N SER A 92 10.06 -8.84 -8.55
CA SER A 92 9.59 -9.24 -9.89
C SER A 92 8.06 -9.25 -10.04
N MET A 93 7.34 -9.25 -8.92
CA MET A 93 5.88 -9.16 -8.83
C MET A 93 5.39 -7.76 -8.42
N ASP A 94 6.23 -6.73 -8.52
CA ASP A 94 5.94 -5.35 -8.12
C ASP A 94 5.64 -5.20 -6.62
N VAL A 95 6.14 -6.13 -5.79
CA VAL A 95 6.11 -6.00 -4.33
C VAL A 95 7.32 -5.16 -3.90
N ARG A 96 7.06 -4.08 -3.17
CA ARG A 96 8.06 -3.20 -2.54
C ARG A 96 8.75 -3.93 -1.37
N SER A 97 9.81 -4.64 -1.71
CA SER A 97 10.60 -5.46 -0.79
C SER A 97 12.05 -4.98 -0.72
N GLU A 98 12.62 -5.03 0.49
CA GLU A 98 14.03 -4.68 0.76
C GLU A 98 14.69 -5.74 1.64
N VAL A 99 16.01 -5.94 1.49
CA VAL A 99 16.81 -6.83 2.35
C VAL A 99 17.62 -6.00 3.34
N ASP A 100 17.48 -6.27 4.64
CA ASP A 100 18.36 -5.69 5.66
C ASP A 100 19.57 -6.63 5.91
N ALA A 101 20.64 -6.37 5.15
CA ALA A 101 21.91 -7.09 5.25
C ALA A 101 22.83 -6.60 6.38
N SER A 102 22.35 -5.76 7.31
CA SER A 102 23.17 -5.31 8.44
C SER A 102 23.60 -6.49 9.33
N LYS A 103 24.77 -6.37 9.98
CA LYS A 103 25.31 -7.38 10.90
C LYS A 103 24.77 -7.25 12.32
N GLU A 104 23.54 -6.77 12.45
CA GLU A 104 22.85 -6.60 13.72
C GLU A 104 22.01 -7.83 14.06
N SER A 105 21.69 -8.02 15.34
CA SER A 105 20.76 -9.09 15.73
C SER A 105 19.37 -8.86 15.11
N VAL A 106 18.67 -9.94 14.75
CA VAL A 106 17.31 -9.86 14.17
C VAL A 106 16.38 -9.02 15.05
N SER A 107 16.45 -9.16 16.37
CA SER A 107 15.67 -8.34 17.30
C SER A 107 15.96 -6.84 17.18
N LYS A 108 17.23 -6.47 16.96
CA LYS A 108 17.62 -5.07 16.76
C LYS A 108 17.14 -4.56 15.40
N LYS A 109 17.27 -5.36 14.33
CA LYS A 109 16.71 -5.03 13.00
C LYS A 109 15.21 -4.78 13.07
N ILE A 110 14.45 -5.69 13.68
CA ILE A 110 12.99 -5.55 13.87
C ILE A 110 12.66 -4.26 14.63
N ARG A 111 13.44 -3.93 15.68
CA ARG A 111 13.24 -2.68 16.43
C ARG A 111 13.52 -1.45 15.58
N MET A 112 14.54 -1.46 14.73
CA MET A 112 14.86 -0.35 13.82
C MET A 112 13.77 -0.15 12.75
N LEU A 113 13.17 -1.24 12.28
CA LEU A 113 12.06 -1.20 11.30
C LEU A 113 10.71 -0.80 11.91
N HIS A 114 10.59 -0.74 13.23
CA HIS A 114 9.33 -0.44 13.91
C HIS A 114 8.70 0.88 13.43
N ASP A 115 9.52 1.92 13.26
CA ASP A 115 9.03 3.27 12.91
C ASP A 115 8.64 3.38 11.43
N LEU A 116 9.21 2.53 10.57
CA LEU A 116 8.84 2.41 9.16
C LEU A 116 7.50 1.69 8.96
N ARG A 117 7.03 0.95 9.98
CA ARG A 117 5.77 0.20 9.98
C ARG A 117 5.55 -0.65 8.73
N PRO A 118 6.49 -1.55 8.42
CA PRO A 118 6.33 -2.39 7.25
C PRO A 118 5.12 -3.31 7.39
N SER A 119 4.55 -3.70 6.26
CA SER A 119 3.40 -4.61 6.27
C SER A 119 3.80 -6.01 6.75
N TYR A 120 4.97 -6.47 6.31
CA TYR A 120 5.53 -7.76 6.68
C TYR A 120 7.03 -7.66 6.93
N ILE A 121 7.50 -8.47 7.87
CA ILE A 121 8.93 -8.74 8.07
C ILE A 121 9.10 -10.25 7.88
N LEU A 122 9.95 -10.65 6.94
CA LEU A 122 10.34 -12.03 6.70
C LEU A 122 11.68 -12.29 7.38
N VAL A 123 11.75 -13.28 8.25
CA VAL A 123 13.02 -13.73 8.84
C VAL A 123 13.42 -15.04 8.17
N VAL A 124 14.68 -15.12 7.74
CA VAL A 124 15.23 -16.32 7.09
C VAL A 124 16.56 -16.72 7.72
N GLY A 125 16.61 -17.93 8.26
CA GLY A 125 17.83 -18.58 8.72
C GLY A 125 18.14 -19.85 7.93
N SER A 126 19.04 -20.67 8.48
CA SER A 126 19.45 -21.93 7.85
C SER A 126 18.27 -22.89 7.68
N LYS A 127 17.38 -22.96 8.67
CA LYS A 127 16.18 -23.82 8.63
C LYS A 127 15.22 -23.37 7.52
N GLU A 128 14.92 -22.08 7.44
CA GLU A 128 14.05 -21.53 6.40
C GLU A 128 14.62 -21.75 4.99
N MET A 129 15.94 -21.66 4.84
CA MET A 129 16.64 -21.93 3.59
C MET A 129 16.53 -23.41 3.18
N GLU A 130 16.72 -24.34 4.12
CA GLU A 130 16.59 -25.79 3.87
C GLU A 130 15.15 -26.16 3.48
N ASP A 131 14.17 -25.62 4.21
CA ASP A 131 12.74 -25.93 4.02
C ASP A 131 12.09 -25.11 2.90
N ARG A 132 12.82 -24.19 2.24
CA ARG A 132 12.28 -23.19 1.30
C ARG A 132 11.07 -22.45 1.87
N SER A 133 11.17 -22.10 3.15
CA SER A 133 10.14 -21.42 3.93
C SER A 133 10.59 -20.02 4.36
N VAL A 134 9.70 -19.30 5.03
CA VAL A 134 9.97 -18.01 5.66
C VAL A 134 9.23 -17.94 7.00
N THR A 135 9.85 -17.31 8.00
CA THR A 135 9.14 -16.88 9.20
C THR A 135 8.54 -15.50 8.93
N VAL A 136 7.22 -15.43 8.79
CA VAL A 136 6.47 -14.21 8.48
C VAL A 136 6.03 -13.55 9.77
N ARG A 137 6.37 -12.27 9.95
CA ARG A 137 5.82 -11.40 10.99
C ARG A 137 4.91 -10.36 10.35
N GLY A 138 3.62 -10.38 10.70
CA GLY A 138 2.61 -9.45 10.19
C GLY A 138 2.43 -8.18 11.02
N LYS A 139 1.56 -7.27 10.56
CA LYS A 139 1.21 -5.98 11.22
C LYS A 139 0.61 -6.13 12.63
N ASP A 140 0.04 -7.29 12.92
CA ASP A 140 -0.52 -7.67 14.23
C ASP A 140 0.54 -8.25 15.18
N ASN A 141 1.81 -8.26 14.77
CA ASN A 141 2.95 -8.86 15.47
C ASN A 141 2.88 -10.38 15.63
N LYS A 142 1.94 -11.07 14.99
CA LYS A 142 1.93 -12.53 14.97
C LYS A 142 3.04 -13.03 14.06
N GLN A 143 3.61 -14.17 14.46
CA GLN A 143 4.63 -14.87 13.70
C GLN A 143 4.09 -16.23 13.27
N GLU A 144 4.27 -16.55 12.00
CA GLU A 144 3.91 -17.83 11.42
C GLU A 144 5.01 -18.27 10.45
N VAL A 145 5.33 -19.56 10.45
CA VAL A 145 6.24 -20.15 9.48
C VAL A 145 5.41 -20.69 8.33
N MET A 146 5.75 -20.34 7.09
CA MET A 146 5.08 -20.88 5.91
C MET A 146 6.04 -21.04 4.73
N PRO A 147 5.73 -21.91 3.76
CA PRO A 147 6.47 -21.98 2.49
C PRO A 147 6.50 -20.61 1.81
N PHE A 148 7.64 -20.23 1.22
CA PHE A 148 7.76 -18.93 0.55
C PHE A 148 6.74 -18.76 -0.58
N VAL A 149 6.45 -19.83 -1.32
CA VAL A 149 5.44 -19.85 -2.38
C VAL A 149 4.05 -19.47 -1.85
N ALA A 150 3.67 -19.97 -0.67
CA ALA A 150 2.40 -19.63 -0.05
C ALA A 150 2.35 -18.16 0.38
N PHE A 151 3.44 -17.63 0.94
CA PHE A 151 3.53 -16.21 1.27
C PHE A 151 3.41 -15.33 0.01
N ARG A 152 4.09 -15.72 -1.08
CA ARG A 152 4.07 -15.01 -2.37
C ARG A 152 2.65 -14.89 -2.93
N GLU A 153 1.87 -15.96 -2.87
CA GLU A 153 0.46 -15.94 -3.29
C GLU A 153 -0.42 -15.10 -2.36
N LYS A 154 -0.19 -15.21 -1.04
CA LYS A 154 -0.92 -14.44 -0.02
C LYS A 154 -0.75 -12.93 -0.23
N ILE A 155 0.49 -12.45 -0.32
CA ILE A 155 0.77 -11.02 -0.47
C ILE A 155 0.33 -10.49 -1.84
N GLY A 156 0.52 -11.27 -2.91
CA GLY A 156 0.06 -10.90 -4.25
C GLY A 156 -1.45 -10.70 -4.29
N ARG A 157 -2.22 -11.60 -3.66
CA ARG A 157 -3.67 -11.50 -3.55
C ARG A 157 -4.09 -10.27 -2.75
N GLU A 158 -3.52 -10.09 -1.56
CA GLU A 158 -3.81 -8.96 -0.68
C GLU A 158 -3.58 -7.60 -1.36
N ILE A 159 -2.52 -7.49 -2.18
CA ILE A 159 -2.24 -6.28 -2.96
C ILE A 159 -3.25 -6.11 -4.10
N SER A 160 -3.54 -7.17 -4.86
CA SER A 160 -4.46 -7.11 -6.00
C SER A 160 -5.90 -6.80 -5.60
N GLU A 161 -6.37 -7.35 -4.47
CA GLU A 161 -7.72 -7.17 -3.95
C GLU A 161 -7.85 -5.89 -3.11
N ARG A 162 -6.74 -5.19 -2.86
CA ARG A 162 -6.67 -3.96 -2.06
C ARG A 162 -7.29 -4.13 -0.67
N THR A 163 -7.05 -5.28 -0.04
CA THR A 163 -7.58 -5.62 1.29
C THR A 163 -7.12 -4.60 2.33
N VAL A 164 -8.02 -4.24 3.26
CA VAL A 164 -7.81 -3.23 4.33
C VAL A 164 -7.66 -3.92 5.67
#